data_AF-A0A1F6CPC5-F1
#
_entry.id   AF-A0A1F6CPC5-F1
#
_cell.length_a   1.000
_cell.length_b   1.000
_cell.length_c   1.000
_cell.angle_alpha   90.00
_cell.angle_beta   90.00
_cell.angle_gamma   90.00
#
_symmetry.space_group_name_H-M   'P 1'
#
loop_
_entity.id
_entity.type
_entity.pdbx_description
1 polymer ?
#
loop_
_entity_poly.entity_id
_entity_poly.type
_entity_poly.pdbx_seq_one_letter_code
_entity_poly.pdbx_strand_id
1 'polypeptide(L)'
;MEWLRAHPYISALSAAAIIFLVGIYIVQRQVAGPIHSGTSTWEGATSPFLNPTGYATIHSAPGTPQTQENIMQNVTSGPPYTYTPPTTAPTDTNTNSDDSFDFDAFIKTLSSGQNRTTAGTKQAEIDTPAYSFIPSKLMSATSAPDRRTDMEQKLYDYGNEVGSFIQSFEDQHPGVAQILKNQVEDRNDASKAAAVVAIADALKSVGNNLTIIDNVPSQMAVVHVRVAKSYIAIGTNLALVPQAQNDADFLKAIETYNAHADTFVKNYVALAELFGAYGIVFASIDAGSVFTFTPNSL
;
A
#
# COMPACT_ATOMS: atom_id res chain seq x y z
N MET A 1 19.25 36.73 -45.67
CA MET A 1 18.62 37.40 -44.52
C MET A 1 17.58 38.46 -44.92
N GLU A 2 17.63 39.07 -46.10
CA GLU A 2 16.63 40.08 -46.50
C GLU A 2 15.27 39.52 -46.92
N TRP A 3 15.24 38.29 -47.46
CA TRP A 3 13.98 37.64 -47.86
C TRP A 3 13.03 37.35 -46.67
N LEU A 4 13.61 37.01 -45.51
CA LEU A 4 12.88 36.78 -44.26
C LEU A 4 12.26 38.06 -43.66
N ARG A 5 12.81 39.25 -43.98
CA ARG A 5 12.22 40.53 -43.56
C ARG A 5 11.03 40.95 -44.43
N ALA A 6 10.95 40.48 -45.66
CA ALA A 6 9.88 40.83 -46.59
C ALA A 6 8.57 40.06 -46.34
N HIS A 7 8.60 38.95 -45.58
CA HIS A 7 7.45 38.06 -45.38
C HIS A 7 7.23 37.71 -43.90
N PRO A 8 6.77 38.67 -43.07
CA PRO A 8 6.62 38.49 -41.63
C PRO A 8 5.68 37.32 -41.28
N TYR A 9 4.67 37.06 -42.10
CA TYR A 9 3.73 35.94 -41.91
C TYR A 9 4.39 34.57 -42.04
N ILE A 10 5.36 34.39 -42.94
CA ILE A 10 6.08 33.12 -43.10
C ILE A 10 6.95 32.85 -41.87
N SER A 11 7.55 33.90 -41.29
CA SER A 11 8.36 33.78 -40.07
C SER A 11 7.53 33.44 -38.83
N ALA A 12 6.31 33.95 -38.73
CA ALA A 12 5.38 33.61 -37.65
C ALA A 12 4.90 32.15 -37.77
N LEU A 13 4.63 31.70 -39.00
CA LEU A 13 4.18 30.34 -39.28
C LEU A 13 5.27 29.30 -38.98
N SER A 14 6.54 29.60 -39.32
CA SER A 14 7.66 28.72 -39.00
C SER A 14 7.94 28.66 -37.49
N ALA A 15 7.84 29.78 -36.77
CA ALA A 15 7.99 29.80 -35.31
C ALA A 15 6.89 28.98 -34.61
N ALA A 16 5.63 29.12 -35.05
CA ALA A 16 4.51 28.34 -34.52
C ALA A 16 4.69 26.83 -34.80
N ALA A 17 5.14 26.45 -36.00
CA ALA A 17 5.42 25.06 -36.34
C ALA A 17 6.52 24.44 -35.46
N ILE A 18 7.58 25.22 -35.15
CA ILE A 18 8.65 24.77 -34.26
C ILE A 18 8.12 24.54 -32.84
N ILE A 19 7.32 25.46 -32.31
CA ILE A 19 6.70 25.30 -30.98
C ILE A 19 5.82 24.05 -30.94
N PHE A 20 5.03 23.81 -31.99
CA PHE A 20 4.16 22.64 -32.09
C PHE A 20 4.96 21.33 -32.12
N LEU A 21 6.04 21.27 -32.90
CA LEU A 21 6.93 20.10 -32.97
C LEU A 21 7.65 19.84 -31.65
N VAL A 22 8.09 20.89 -30.95
CA VAL A 22 8.69 20.77 -29.60
C VAL A 22 7.66 20.28 -28.60
N GLY A 23 6.42 20.79 -28.66
CA GLY A 23 5.32 20.33 -27.81
C GLY A 23 5.03 18.84 -28.01
N ILE A 24 4.92 18.38 -29.26
CA ILE A 24 4.74 16.96 -29.58
C ILE A 24 5.92 16.13 -29.07
N TYR A 25 7.15 16.61 -29.24
CA TYR A 25 8.36 15.92 -28.78
C TYR A 25 8.41 15.75 -27.26
N ILE A 26 8.01 16.78 -26.50
CA ILE A 26 7.93 16.72 -25.03
C ILE A 26 6.85 15.73 -24.59
N VAL A 27 5.66 15.78 -25.22
CA VAL A 27 4.55 14.87 -24.91
C VAL A 27 4.92 13.41 -25.22
N GLN A 28 5.61 13.15 -26.33
CA GLN A 28 6.08 11.80 -26.67
C GLN A 28 7.15 11.29 -25.71
N ARG A 29 7.99 12.17 -25.13
CA ARG A 29 8.92 11.80 -24.06
C ARG A 29 8.28 11.65 -22.69
N GLN A 30 7.07 12.19 -22.50
CA GLN A 30 6.25 12.00 -21.30
C GLN A 30 5.29 10.82 -21.40
N VAL A 31 5.39 9.97 -22.43
CA VAL A 31 4.66 8.70 -22.43
C VAL A 31 5.19 7.90 -21.25
N ALA A 32 4.37 7.82 -20.20
CA ALA A 32 4.60 6.97 -19.04
C ALA A 32 5.04 5.59 -19.54
N GLY A 33 6.21 5.14 -19.08
CA GLY A 33 6.62 3.76 -19.28
C GLY A 33 5.51 2.82 -18.80
N PRO A 34 5.47 1.57 -19.29
CA PRO A 34 4.46 0.60 -18.87
C PRO A 34 4.37 0.61 -17.34
N ILE A 35 3.20 1.01 -16.83
CA ILE A 35 2.90 1.05 -15.41
C ILE A 35 3.08 -0.37 -14.92
N HIS A 36 4.12 -0.61 -14.12
CA HIS A 36 4.16 -1.80 -13.30
C HIS A 36 3.07 -1.62 -12.26
N SER A 37 1.92 -2.25 -12.49
CA SER A 37 0.80 -2.36 -11.55
C SER A 37 1.20 -3.24 -10.36
N GLY A 38 2.17 -2.79 -9.58
CA GLY A 38 2.47 -3.34 -8.26
C GLY A 38 1.77 -2.45 -7.25
N THR A 39 0.57 -2.86 -6.83
CA THR A 39 -0.15 -2.16 -5.76
C THR A 39 0.71 -2.18 -4.50
N SER A 40 1.10 -1.00 -4.05
CA SER A 40 1.74 -0.76 -2.76
C SER A 40 0.74 -1.21 -1.68
N THR A 41 0.96 -2.41 -1.13
CA THR A 41 0.26 -2.86 0.06
C THR A 41 1.14 -2.56 1.25
N TRP A 42 0.53 -2.19 2.38
CA TRP A 42 1.21 -1.78 3.62
C TRP A 42 2.27 -2.78 4.13
N GLU A 43 2.26 -4.03 3.65
CA GLU A 43 3.14 -5.11 4.08
C GLU A 43 3.92 -5.82 2.97
N GLY A 44 3.97 -5.31 1.72
CA GLY A 44 4.60 -6.06 0.63
C GLY A 44 5.06 -5.29 -0.60
N ALA A 45 6.38 -5.23 -0.75
CA ALA A 45 7.19 -5.16 -1.98
C ALA A 45 7.43 -3.83 -2.73
N THR A 46 6.80 -2.70 -2.40
CA THR A 46 7.23 -1.38 -2.92
C THR A 46 7.09 -0.32 -1.84
N SER A 47 8.22 0.25 -1.40
CA SER A 47 8.36 1.09 -0.19
C SER A 47 7.23 2.13 0.00
N PRO A 48 6.26 1.87 0.90
CA PRO A 48 5.25 2.85 1.25
C PRO A 48 5.84 3.92 2.18
N PHE A 49 5.12 5.04 2.30
CA PHE A 49 5.45 6.27 3.05
C PHE A 49 6.02 6.04 4.47
N LEU A 50 5.74 4.89 5.11
CA LEU A 50 6.09 4.60 6.50
C LEU A 50 7.04 3.41 6.68
N ASN A 51 7.76 2.96 5.65
CA ASN A 51 8.77 1.90 5.81
C ASN A 51 10.18 2.48 6.09
N PRO A 52 10.70 2.44 7.34
CA PRO A 52 12.05 2.90 7.66
C PRO A 52 13.18 1.97 7.18
N THR A 53 12.86 0.81 6.58
CA THR A 53 13.87 -0.16 6.09
C THR A 53 14.24 -0.01 4.61
N GLY A 54 13.64 0.96 3.90
CA GLY A 54 13.84 1.20 2.46
C GLY A 54 15.19 1.83 2.06
N TYR A 55 16.28 1.59 2.79
CA TYR A 55 17.62 2.06 2.42
C TYR A 55 18.20 1.20 1.29
N ALA A 56 17.71 1.40 0.07
CA ALA A 56 18.50 1.15 -1.12
C ALA A 56 19.00 2.51 -1.63
N THR A 57 20.29 2.75 -1.45
CA THR A 57 20.99 3.93 -1.97
C THR A 57 20.80 4.02 -3.49
N ILE A 58 20.02 4.99 -3.96
CA ILE A 58 19.99 5.35 -5.38
C ILE A 58 21.22 6.24 -5.64
N HIS A 59 22.36 5.61 -5.88
CA HIS A 59 23.49 6.23 -6.58
C HIS A 59 23.70 5.45 -7.88
N SER A 60 22.99 5.87 -8.93
CA SER A 60 23.21 5.35 -10.28
C SER A 60 24.45 6.02 -10.89
N ALA A 61 25.58 5.34 -10.86
CA ALA A 61 26.67 5.55 -11.81
C ALA A 61 26.82 4.26 -12.67
N PRO A 62 26.99 4.34 -14.00
CA PRO A 62 26.94 3.16 -14.85
C PRO A 62 28.30 2.45 -14.88
N GLY A 63 28.29 1.16 -14.52
CA GLY A 63 29.32 0.20 -14.90
C GLY A 63 30.26 -0.24 -13.80
N THR A 64 29.81 -1.13 -12.92
CA THR A 64 30.64 -2.19 -12.31
C THR A 64 29.72 -3.28 -11.74
N PRO A 65 29.99 -4.57 -11.95
CA PRO A 65 29.22 -5.65 -11.30
C PRO A 65 29.68 -5.76 -9.84
N GLN A 66 28.88 -5.26 -8.89
CA GLN A 66 29.10 -5.53 -7.47
C GLN A 66 28.37 -6.80 -7.04
N THR A 67 29.17 -7.75 -6.62
CA THR A 67 28.85 -8.93 -5.82
C THR A 67 28.00 -8.55 -4.61
N GLN A 68 26.90 -9.27 -4.39
CA GLN A 68 26.11 -9.25 -3.15
C GLN A 68 27.04 -9.50 -1.95
N GLU A 69 27.37 -8.45 -1.21
CA GLU A 69 28.02 -8.60 0.10
C GLU A 69 26.99 -9.12 1.10
N ASN A 70 27.33 -10.28 1.65
CA ASN A 70 26.49 -11.09 2.52
C ASN A 70 26.34 -10.39 3.87
N ILE A 71 25.12 -9.91 4.15
CA ILE A 71 24.76 -9.09 5.32
C ILE A 71 25.13 -9.79 6.64
N MET A 72 25.20 -11.13 6.65
CA MET A 72 25.62 -11.92 7.80
C MET A 72 27.07 -11.63 8.24
N GLN A 73 27.94 -11.26 7.30
CA GLN A 73 29.37 -11.10 7.56
C GLN A 73 29.68 -9.78 8.29
N ASN A 74 28.83 -8.77 8.13
CA ASN A 74 28.94 -7.47 8.83
C ASN A 74 28.39 -7.49 10.26
N VAL A 75 27.55 -8.47 10.61
CA VAL A 75 27.07 -8.64 12.00
C VAL A 75 28.13 -9.31 12.87
N THR A 76 28.99 -10.14 12.28
CA THR A 76 30.08 -10.83 13.00
C THR A 76 31.32 -10.00 13.28
N SER A 77 31.49 -8.84 12.63
CA SER A 77 32.71 -8.01 12.71
C SER A 77 32.56 -6.72 13.53
N GLY A 78 31.39 -6.47 14.14
CA GLY A 78 31.15 -5.35 15.05
C GLY A 78 31.46 -5.67 16.52
N PRO A 79 31.85 -4.67 17.35
CA PRO A 79 32.14 -4.85 18.78
C PRO A 79 30.90 -5.37 19.56
N PRO A 80 31.07 -6.07 20.69
CA PRO A 80 30.14 -7.11 21.12
C PRO A 80 28.83 -6.54 21.67
N TYR A 81 27.76 -6.67 20.88
CA TYR A 81 26.41 -6.62 21.43
C TYR A 81 26.14 -7.95 22.13
N THR A 82 26.10 -7.95 23.46
CA THR A 82 25.66 -9.10 24.23
C THR A 82 24.17 -9.28 24.01
N TYR A 83 23.81 -10.15 23.08
CA TYR A 83 22.46 -10.68 22.98
C TYR A 83 22.17 -11.47 24.26
N THR A 84 21.32 -10.91 25.12
CA THR A 84 20.75 -11.63 26.27
C THR A 84 19.44 -12.25 25.78
N PRO A 85 19.39 -13.58 25.56
CA PRO A 85 18.13 -14.22 25.18
C PRO A 85 17.11 -14.03 26.31
N PRO A 86 15.81 -13.87 25.98
CA PRO A 86 14.78 -13.81 27.00
C PRO A 86 14.80 -15.11 27.81
N THR A 87 15.05 -14.96 29.11
CA THR A 87 14.98 -16.07 30.06
C THR A 87 13.51 -16.44 30.19
N THR A 88 13.11 -17.57 29.62
CA THR A 88 11.81 -18.16 29.89
C THR A 88 11.76 -18.54 31.35
N ALA A 89 10.91 -17.85 32.11
CA ALA A 89 10.56 -18.30 33.46
C ALA A 89 9.89 -19.68 33.35
N PRO A 90 10.27 -20.67 34.17
CA PRO A 90 9.55 -21.92 34.22
C PRO A 90 8.17 -21.66 34.83
N THR A 91 7.12 -21.86 34.04
CA THR A 91 5.75 -21.95 34.56
C THR A 91 5.67 -23.21 35.42
N ASP A 92 5.48 -23.00 36.72
CA ASP A 92 5.25 -24.07 37.68
C ASP A 92 4.06 -24.93 37.27
N THR A 93 4.32 -26.22 37.40
CA THR A 93 3.46 -27.34 37.08
C THR A 93 2.46 -27.60 38.21
N ASN A 94 1.32 -28.17 37.81
CA ASN A 94 0.38 -29.03 38.58
C ASN A 94 -0.98 -28.40 38.88
N THR A 95 -2.04 -28.88 38.23
CA THR A 95 -2.77 -30.07 38.74
C THR A 95 -3.78 -30.61 37.72
N ASN A 96 -3.56 -31.87 37.32
CA ASN A 96 -4.53 -32.93 36.97
C ASN A 96 -5.72 -32.61 36.04
N SER A 97 -5.61 -33.07 34.79
CA SER A 97 -6.60 -33.95 34.15
C SER A 97 -5.93 -34.65 32.96
N ASP A 98 -5.98 -35.98 32.93
CA ASP A 98 -5.50 -36.86 31.85
C ASP A 98 -6.25 -36.57 30.54
N ASP A 99 -5.82 -35.57 29.79
CA ASP A 99 -6.25 -35.35 28.41
C ASP A 99 -5.01 -35.07 27.55
N SER A 100 -4.17 -36.09 27.38
CA SER A 100 -3.13 -36.05 26.35
C SER A 100 -3.84 -36.07 25.00
N PHE A 101 -3.65 -35.03 24.21
CA PHE A 101 -4.18 -34.96 22.84
C PHE A 101 -3.76 -36.21 22.06
N ASP A 102 -4.73 -37.08 21.75
CA ASP A 102 -4.50 -38.34 21.05
C ASP A 102 -4.40 -38.08 19.54
N PHE A 103 -3.17 -37.87 19.09
CA PHE A 103 -2.83 -37.64 17.69
C PHE A 103 -3.26 -38.81 16.81
N ASP A 104 -3.25 -40.04 17.33
CA ASP A 104 -3.67 -41.23 16.58
C ASP A 104 -5.19 -41.28 16.42
N ALA A 105 -5.97 -40.88 17.43
CA ALA A 105 -7.42 -40.74 17.31
C ALA A 105 -7.82 -39.64 16.31
N PHE A 106 -7.06 -38.54 16.27
CA PHE A 106 -7.27 -37.45 15.30
C PHE A 106 -6.99 -37.90 13.86
N ILE A 107 -5.85 -38.57 13.62
CA ILE A 107 -5.51 -39.13 12.30
C ILE A 107 -6.51 -40.22 11.89
N LYS A 108 -6.96 -41.05 12.84
CA LYS A 108 -8.00 -42.06 12.60
C LYS A 108 -9.32 -41.43 12.18
N THR A 109 -9.73 -40.32 12.81
CA THR A 109 -10.95 -39.58 12.46
C THR A 109 -10.87 -38.95 11.06
N LEU A 110 -9.70 -38.44 10.67
CA LEU A 110 -9.45 -37.93 9.32
C LEU A 110 -9.43 -39.06 8.25
N SER A 111 -9.00 -40.26 8.63
CA SER A 111 -8.93 -41.42 7.74
C SER A 111 -10.23 -42.22 7.63
N SER A 112 -11.12 -42.15 8.63
CA SER A 112 -12.42 -42.82 8.61
C SER A 112 -13.42 -42.00 7.82
N GLY A 113 -13.40 -42.17 6.49
CA GLY A 113 -14.38 -41.58 5.58
C GLY A 113 -15.81 -41.95 5.99
N GLN A 114 -16.55 -40.96 6.49
CA GLN A 114 -17.95 -41.10 6.82
C GLN A 114 -18.75 -41.25 5.51
N ASN A 115 -19.11 -42.49 5.16
CA ASN A 115 -19.99 -42.81 4.04
C ASN A 115 -21.38 -42.19 4.27
N ARG A 116 -21.60 -40.98 3.76
CA ARG A 116 -22.94 -40.44 3.53
C ARG A 116 -23.33 -40.73 2.08
N THR A 117 -24.09 -41.81 1.91
CA THR A 117 -24.74 -42.19 0.65
C THR A 117 -25.95 -41.29 0.37
N THR A 118 -25.94 -40.60 -0.78
CA THR A 118 -27.07 -40.18 -1.64
C THR A 118 -26.49 -39.33 -2.79
N ALA A 119 -26.89 -39.34 -4.05
CA ALA A 119 -27.55 -40.26 -4.99
C ALA A 119 -27.56 -39.50 -6.35
N GLY A 120 -27.13 -40.13 -7.45
CA GLY A 120 -27.30 -39.68 -8.86
C GLY A 120 -26.36 -38.55 -9.33
N THR A 121 -25.67 -38.58 -10.48
CA THR A 121 -26.03 -39.16 -11.79
C THR A 121 -24.75 -39.39 -12.65
N LYS A 122 -24.76 -40.52 -13.36
CA LYS A 122 -24.02 -40.93 -14.60
C LYS A 122 -23.45 -39.76 -15.44
N GLN A 123 -22.35 -39.82 -16.20
CA GLN A 123 -21.38 -40.85 -16.61
C GLN A 123 -20.41 -40.17 -17.60
N ALA A 124 -19.10 -40.34 -17.43
CA ALA A 124 -18.12 -40.32 -18.52
C ALA A 124 -16.87 -41.06 -18.04
N GLU A 125 -16.66 -42.19 -18.68
CA GLU A 125 -15.68 -43.25 -18.43
C GLU A 125 -14.32 -42.80 -19.00
N ILE A 126 -13.33 -42.60 -18.12
CA ILE A 126 -11.92 -42.59 -18.50
C ILE A 126 -11.22 -43.61 -17.60
N ASP A 127 -11.21 -44.86 -18.05
CA ASP A 127 -10.40 -45.91 -17.47
C ASP A 127 -8.92 -45.63 -17.72
N THR A 128 -8.26 -45.02 -16.73
CA THR A 128 -6.80 -45.12 -16.58
C THR A 128 -6.47 -45.43 -15.12
N PRO A 129 -5.99 -46.65 -14.79
CA PRO A 129 -5.71 -47.04 -13.41
C PRO A 129 -4.45 -46.39 -12.81
N ALA A 130 -3.83 -45.43 -13.49
CA ALA A 130 -2.58 -44.80 -13.07
C ALA A 130 -2.75 -43.58 -12.13
N TYR A 131 -3.98 -43.12 -11.90
CA TYR A 131 -4.28 -41.92 -11.10
C TYR A 131 -5.25 -42.16 -9.93
N SER A 132 -5.45 -43.41 -9.52
CA SER A 132 -6.37 -43.78 -8.41
C SER A 132 -5.85 -43.47 -7.00
N PHE A 133 -4.59 -43.03 -6.88
CA PHE A 133 -3.97 -42.68 -5.59
C PHE A 133 -3.93 -41.18 -5.30
N ILE A 134 -4.46 -40.33 -6.20
CA ILE A 134 -4.69 -38.93 -5.87
C ILE A 134 -6.05 -38.85 -5.19
N PRO A 135 -6.13 -38.54 -3.88
CA PRO A 135 -7.42 -38.28 -3.25
C PRO A 135 -8.10 -37.15 -4.02
N SER A 136 -9.21 -37.48 -4.69
CA SER A 136 -9.99 -36.60 -5.57
C SER A 136 -10.67 -35.44 -4.84
N LYS A 137 -10.23 -35.14 -3.61
CA LYS A 137 -10.71 -34.05 -2.76
C LYS A 137 -9.65 -32.97 -2.47
N LEU A 138 -8.48 -33.05 -3.09
CA LEU A 138 -7.51 -31.93 -3.11
C LEU A 138 -7.62 -31.06 -4.38
N MET A 139 -8.58 -31.34 -5.26
CA MET A 139 -8.90 -30.46 -6.39
C MET A 139 -10.14 -29.62 -6.06
N SER A 140 -9.99 -28.31 -6.20
CA SER A 140 -10.97 -27.24 -5.95
C SER A 140 -11.24 -26.88 -4.49
N ALA A 141 -10.27 -26.20 -3.87
CA ALA A 141 -10.57 -25.00 -3.10
C ALA A 141 -10.33 -23.73 -3.95
N THR A 142 -10.73 -23.76 -5.23
CA THR A 142 -11.31 -22.54 -5.81
C THR A 142 -12.72 -22.48 -5.27
N SER A 143 -12.88 -21.95 -4.05
CA SER A 143 -14.18 -21.42 -3.65
C SER A 143 -14.61 -20.51 -4.79
N ALA A 144 -15.68 -20.90 -5.50
CA ALA A 144 -16.38 -19.97 -6.37
C ALA A 144 -16.59 -18.69 -5.54
N PRO A 145 -16.36 -17.49 -6.11
CA PRO A 145 -16.53 -16.26 -5.35
C PRO A 145 -17.95 -16.32 -4.77
N ASP A 146 -18.04 -16.35 -3.43
CA ASP A 146 -19.32 -16.27 -2.78
C ASP A 146 -19.97 -15.02 -3.35
N ARG A 147 -21.13 -15.21 -3.98
CA ARG A 147 -21.75 -14.12 -4.74
C ARG A 147 -22.02 -13.02 -3.74
N ARG A 148 -21.24 -11.93 -3.80
CA ARG A 148 -21.35 -10.80 -2.88
C ARG A 148 -22.81 -10.39 -2.79
N THR A 149 -23.29 -10.20 -1.58
CA THR A 149 -24.60 -9.60 -1.36
C THR A 149 -24.62 -8.18 -1.95
N ASP A 150 -25.81 -7.64 -2.24
CA ASP A 150 -25.91 -6.27 -2.76
C ASP A 150 -25.25 -5.23 -1.83
N MET A 151 -25.24 -5.49 -0.52
CA MET A 151 -24.56 -4.65 0.46
C MET A 151 -23.04 -4.80 0.35
N GLU A 152 -22.54 -6.04 0.28
CA GLU A 152 -21.11 -6.30 0.14
C GLU A 152 -20.55 -5.73 -1.15
N GLN A 153 -21.30 -5.81 -2.24
CA GLN A 153 -20.91 -5.21 -3.52
C GLN A 153 -20.80 -3.69 -3.40
N LYS A 154 -21.78 -3.03 -2.77
CA LYS A 154 -21.73 -1.56 -2.53
C LYS A 154 -20.54 -1.15 -1.67
N LEU A 155 -20.24 -1.92 -0.62
CA LEU A 155 -19.09 -1.64 0.25
C LEU A 155 -17.76 -1.87 -0.50
N TYR A 156 -17.69 -2.92 -1.32
CA TYR A 156 -16.54 -3.21 -2.15
C TYR A 156 -16.29 -2.10 -3.18
N ASP A 157 -17.34 -1.65 -3.89
CA ASP A 157 -17.24 -0.57 -4.87
C ASP A 157 -16.82 0.75 -4.19
N TYR A 158 -17.44 1.08 -3.05
CA TYR A 158 -17.06 2.23 -2.23
C TYR A 158 -15.60 2.16 -1.78
N GLY A 159 -15.14 0.99 -1.31
CA GLY A 159 -13.75 0.81 -0.89
C GLY A 159 -12.76 0.98 -2.03
N ASN A 160 -13.09 0.52 -3.24
CA ASN A 160 -12.28 0.76 -4.43
C ASN A 160 -12.27 2.23 -4.85
N GLU A 161 -13.39 2.92 -4.76
CA GLU A 161 -13.46 4.35 -5.06
C GLU A 161 -12.56 5.15 -4.11
N VAL A 162 -12.70 4.96 -2.79
CA VAL A 162 -11.82 5.59 -1.78
C VAL A 162 -10.37 5.20 -1.99
N GLY A 163 -10.10 3.91 -2.18
CA GLY A 163 -8.76 3.37 -2.40
C GLY A 163 -8.08 3.97 -3.63
N SER A 164 -8.83 4.26 -4.70
CA SER A 164 -8.28 4.85 -5.92
C SER A 164 -7.69 6.24 -5.70
N PHE A 165 -8.31 7.07 -4.84
CA PHE A 165 -7.77 8.39 -4.50
C PHE A 165 -6.48 8.28 -3.69
N ILE A 166 -6.42 7.31 -2.78
CA ILE A 166 -5.25 7.07 -1.93
C ILE A 166 -4.10 6.54 -2.77
N GLN A 167 -4.36 5.51 -3.57
CA GLN A 167 -3.37 4.92 -4.47
C GLN A 167 -2.82 5.96 -5.45
N SER A 168 -3.69 6.79 -6.03
CA SER A 168 -3.24 7.86 -6.93
C SER A 168 -2.30 8.86 -6.26
N PHE A 169 -2.50 9.16 -4.97
CA PHE A 169 -1.56 9.97 -4.19
C PHE A 169 -0.22 9.25 -3.99
N GLU A 170 -0.23 7.98 -3.60
CA GLU A 170 1.00 7.20 -3.39
C GLU A 170 1.82 7.08 -4.69
N ASP A 171 1.16 6.81 -5.81
CA ASP A 171 1.80 6.68 -7.13
C ASP A 171 2.43 8.00 -7.60
N GLN A 172 1.78 9.14 -7.30
CA GLN A 172 2.26 10.48 -7.71
C GLN A 172 3.38 11.02 -6.81
N HIS A 173 3.45 10.54 -5.57
CA HIS A 173 4.38 11.05 -4.56
C HIS A 173 5.32 9.96 -4.03
N PRO A 174 6.14 9.30 -4.87
CA PRO A 174 7.15 8.38 -4.38
C PRO A 174 8.20 9.13 -3.54
N GLY A 175 8.68 8.48 -2.47
CA GLY A 175 9.80 9.02 -1.68
C GLY A 175 9.46 10.21 -0.78
N VAL A 176 8.20 10.37 -0.35
CA VAL A 176 7.79 11.41 0.61
C VAL A 176 8.73 11.49 1.82
N ALA A 177 9.14 10.35 2.39
CA ALA A 177 10.04 10.32 3.54
C ALA A 177 11.38 11.04 3.26
N GLN A 178 11.94 10.89 2.06
CA GLN A 178 13.16 11.59 1.67
C GLN A 178 12.92 13.09 1.49
N ILE A 179 11.75 13.48 0.96
CA ILE A 179 11.38 14.90 0.81
C ILE A 179 11.27 15.57 2.18
N LEU A 180 10.59 14.93 3.13
CA LEU A 180 10.47 15.41 4.51
C LEU A 180 11.85 15.53 5.15
N LYS A 181 12.67 14.47 5.08
CA LYS A 181 14.03 14.46 5.61
C LYS A 181 14.88 15.60 5.04
N ASN A 182 14.90 15.76 3.71
CA ASN A 182 15.66 16.80 3.04
C ASN A 182 15.29 18.19 3.58
N GLN A 183 14.00 18.44 3.82
CA GLN A 183 13.55 19.73 4.37
C GLN A 183 13.96 19.93 5.84
N VAL A 184 14.01 18.87 6.64
CA VAL A 184 14.51 18.98 8.02
C VAL A 184 16.02 19.23 8.04
N GLU A 185 16.78 18.58 7.16
CA GLU A 185 18.24 18.74 7.08
C GLU A 185 18.66 20.13 6.58
N ASP A 186 17.82 20.78 5.78
CA ASP A 186 18.10 22.08 5.20
C ASP A 186 16.85 22.96 5.13
N ARG A 187 16.45 23.46 6.29
CA ARG A 187 15.20 24.20 6.48
C ARG A 187 15.12 25.52 5.72
N ASN A 188 16.26 26.09 5.36
CA ASN A 188 16.33 27.40 4.70
C ASN A 188 16.21 27.29 3.17
N ASP A 189 16.22 26.08 2.62
CA ASP A 189 16.04 25.85 1.19
C ASP A 189 14.56 25.94 0.80
N ALA A 190 14.22 27.02 0.09
CA ALA A 190 12.85 27.27 -0.36
C ALA A 190 12.31 26.16 -1.30
N SER A 191 13.17 25.46 -2.04
CA SER A 191 12.75 24.38 -2.95
C SER A 191 12.33 23.12 -2.18
N LYS A 192 13.04 22.80 -1.10
CA LYS A 192 12.72 21.68 -0.21
C LYS A 192 11.46 21.99 0.61
N ALA A 193 11.31 23.23 1.07
CA ALA A 193 10.10 23.72 1.71
C ALA A 193 8.88 23.58 0.78
N ALA A 194 9.01 24.03 -0.48
CA ALA A 194 7.95 23.93 -1.48
C ALA A 194 7.58 22.47 -1.79
N ALA A 195 8.56 21.56 -1.81
CA ALA A 195 8.30 20.14 -2.02
C ALA A 195 7.45 19.53 -0.90
N VAL A 196 7.68 19.91 0.36
CA VAL A 196 6.83 19.48 1.49
C VAL A 196 5.42 20.06 1.37
N VAL A 197 5.29 21.33 0.98
CA VAL A 197 3.97 21.95 0.76
C VAL A 197 3.20 21.25 -0.37
N ALA A 198 3.87 20.85 -1.45
CA ALA A 198 3.22 20.10 -2.53
C ALA A 198 2.62 18.76 -2.05
N ILE A 199 3.32 18.03 -1.18
CA ILE A 199 2.82 16.79 -0.57
C ILE A 199 1.63 17.09 0.35
N ALA A 200 1.74 18.15 1.14
CA ALA A 200 0.70 18.60 2.05
C ALA A 200 -0.60 18.95 1.31
N ASP A 201 -0.49 19.66 0.18
CA ASP A 201 -1.63 19.99 -0.68
C ASP A 201 -2.22 18.75 -1.36
N ALA A 202 -1.39 17.79 -1.76
CA ALA A 202 -1.85 16.53 -2.32
C ALA A 202 -2.61 15.67 -1.29
N LEU A 203 -2.14 15.58 -0.04
CA LEU A 203 -2.88 14.93 1.06
C LEU A 203 -4.23 15.61 1.31
N LYS A 204 -4.25 16.94 1.31
CA LYS A 204 -5.48 17.72 1.44
C LYS A 204 -6.44 17.47 0.27
N SER A 205 -5.91 17.33 -0.94
CA SER A 205 -6.66 16.98 -2.15
C SER A 205 -7.34 15.62 -2.03
N VAL A 206 -6.65 14.59 -1.51
CA VAL A 206 -7.27 13.29 -1.20
C VAL A 206 -8.48 13.49 -0.29
N GLY A 207 -8.31 14.23 0.81
CA GLY A 207 -9.42 14.51 1.73
C GLY A 207 -10.60 15.23 1.09
N ASN A 208 -10.34 16.22 0.21
CA ASN A 208 -11.39 16.90 -0.54
C ASN A 208 -12.09 15.95 -1.53
N ASN A 209 -11.34 15.10 -2.24
CA ASN A 209 -11.90 14.11 -3.17
C ASN A 209 -12.80 13.11 -2.43
N LEU A 210 -12.44 12.73 -1.20
CA LEU A 210 -13.32 11.90 -0.38
C LEU A 210 -14.64 12.62 -0.05
N THR A 211 -14.64 13.93 0.23
CA THR A 211 -15.88 14.65 0.58
C THR A 211 -16.90 14.75 -0.55
N ILE A 212 -16.50 14.53 -1.81
CA ILE A 212 -17.37 14.63 -2.98
C ILE A 212 -17.86 13.26 -3.48
N ILE A 213 -17.56 12.17 -2.76
CA ILE A 213 -18.11 10.85 -3.08
C ILE A 213 -19.62 10.88 -2.81
N ASP A 214 -20.42 10.73 -3.87
CA ASP A 214 -21.88 10.84 -3.78
C ASP A 214 -22.52 9.63 -3.08
N ASN A 215 -21.97 8.43 -3.29
CA ASN A 215 -22.58 7.17 -2.89
C ASN A 215 -21.85 6.52 -1.72
N VAL A 216 -21.83 7.19 -0.56
CA VAL A 216 -21.27 6.60 0.67
C VAL A 216 -22.31 5.68 1.34
N PRO A 217 -22.03 4.38 1.52
CA PRO A 217 -22.93 3.49 2.25
C PRO A 217 -23.20 4.00 3.66
N SER A 218 -24.45 3.93 4.12
CA SER A 218 -24.87 4.48 5.42
C SER A 218 -24.05 3.99 6.61
N GLN A 219 -23.56 2.74 6.52
CA GLN A 219 -22.70 2.07 7.47
C GLN A 219 -21.33 2.76 7.59
N MET A 220 -20.83 3.32 6.47
CA MET A 220 -19.51 3.94 6.37
C MET A 220 -19.56 5.44 6.61
N ALA A 221 -20.72 6.10 6.48
CA ALA A 221 -20.86 7.55 6.42
C ALA A 221 -20.12 8.31 7.53
N VAL A 222 -20.25 7.86 8.79
CA VAL A 222 -19.61 8.51 9.93
C VAL A 222 -18.08 8.38 9.86
N VAL A 223 -17.57 7.20 9.54
CA VAL A 223 -16.12 6.94 9.49
C VAL A 223 -15.50 7.60 8.25
N HIS A 224 -16.19 7.55 7.11
CA HIS A 224 -15.86 8.24 5.88
C HIS A 224 -15.57 9.73 6.12
N VAL A 225 -16.52 10.44 6.76
CA VAL A 225 -16.36 11.87 7.06
C VAL A 225 -15.16 12.13 7.96
N ARG A 226 -14.89 11.24 8.94
CA ARG A 226 -13.70 11.39 9.81
C ARG A 226 -12.40 11.20 9.03
N VAL A 227 -12.33 10.22 8.15
CA VAL A 227 -11.14 9.97 7.31
C VAL A 227 -10.90 11.15 6.37
N ALA A 228 -11.92 11.61 5.65
CA ALA A 228 -11.84 12.78 4.77
C ALA A 228 -11.32 14.03 5.51
N LYS A 229 -11.91 14.35 6.67
CA LYS A 229 -11.45 15.46 7.52
C LYS A 229 -10.03 15.26 8.02
N SER A 230 -9.62 14.04 8.32
CA SER A 230 -8.28 13.74 8.81
C SER A 230 -7.23 13.96 7.72
N TYR A 231 -7.48 13.56 6.47
CA TYR A 231 -6.63 13.89 5.33
C TYR A 231 -6.44 15.41 5.14
N ILE A 232 -7.54 16.17 5.22
CA ILE A 232 -7.50 17.64 5.15
C ILE A 232 -6.66 18.21 6.31
N ALA A 233 -6.83 17.69 7.52
CA ALA A 233 -6.13 18.16 8.71
C ALA A 233 -4.63 17.85 8.65
N ILE A 234 -4.22 16.64 8.27
CA ILE A 234 -2.79 16.31 8.16
C ILE A 234 -2.12 17.12 7.05
N GLY A 235 -2.78 17.30 5.90
CA GLY A 235 -2.27 18.13 4.81
C GLY A 235 -2.12 19.58 5.24
N THR A 236 -3.16 20.15 5.86
CA THR A 236 -3.11 21.54 6.34
C THR A 236 -1.98 21.77 7.35
N ASN A 237 -1.79 20.86 8.30
CA ASN A 237 -0.74 21.02 9.32
C ASN A 237 0.66 20.69 8.81
N LEU A 238 0.80 19.76 7.85
CA LEU A 238 2.09 19.46 7.22
C LEU A 238 2.62 20.68 6.45
N ALA A 239 1.73 21.42 5.78
CA ALA A 239 2.11 22.64 5.04
C ALA A 239 2.68 23.75 5.95
N LEU A 240 2.38 23.72 7.26
CA LEU A 240 2.87 24.70 8.23
C LEU A 240 4.29 24.39 8.72
N VAL A 241 4.71 23.13 8.69
CA VAL A 241 6.05 22.69 9.14
C VAL A 241 7.18 23.47 8.44
N PRO A 242 7.23 23.56 7.10
CA PRO A 242 8.28 24.32 6.42
C PRO A 242 8.15 25.85 6.57
N GLN A 243 7.03 26.37 7.07
CA GLN A 243 6.81 27.81 7.25
C GLN A 243 7.33 28.33 8.60
N ALA A 244 7.73 27.45 9.51
CA ALA A 244 8.22 27.82 10.82
C ALA A 244 9.59 28.50 10.76
N GLN A 245 9.66 29.74 11.25
CA GLN A 245 10.84 30.61 11.13
C GLN A 245 11.95 30.30 12.14
N ASN A 246 11.60 29.70 13.28
CA ASN A 246 12.54 29.37 14.35
C ASN A 246 12.31 27.93 14.83
N ASP A 247 13.19 27.43 15.70
CA ASP A 247 13.18 26.04 16.14
C ASP A 247 11.98 25.72 17.03
N ALA A 248 11.54 26.67 17.86
CA ALA A 248 10.38 26.49 18.74
C ALA A 248 9.08 26.35 17.93
N ASP A 249 8.89 27.21 16.94
CA ASP A 249 7.73 27.14 16.04
C ASP A 249 7.76 25.88 15.18
N PHE A 250 8.96 25.43 14.78
CA PHE A 250 9.14 24.22 13.97
C PHE A 250 8.78 22.96 14.75
N LEU A 251 9.28 22.82 15.98
CA LEU A 251 8.92 21.72 16.86
C LEU A 251 7.42 21.70 17.15
N LYS A 252 6.82 22.87 17.44
CA LYS A 252 5.38 22.99 17.66
C LYS A 252 4.55 22.58 16.43
N ALA A 253 5.00 22.97 15.22
CA ALA A 253 4.36 22.56 13.98
C ALA A 253 4.42 21.04 13.77
N ILE A 254 5.56 20.42 14.07
CA ILE A 254 5.73 18.96 14.02
C ILE A 254 4.82 18.27 15.04
N GLU A 255 4.79 18.72 16.29
CA GLU A 255 3.92 18.17 17.34
C GLU A 255 2.44 18.24 16.93
N THR A 256 2.02 19.38 16.36
CA THR A 256 0.66 19.58 15.87
C THR A 256 0.35 18.63 14.71
N TYR A 257 1.26 18.52 13.73
CA TYR A 257 1.13 17.57 12.63
C TYR A 257 1.02 16.13 13.15
N ASN A 258 1.88 15.71 14.07
CA ASN A 258 1.89 14.36 14.64
C ASN A 258 0.57 14.02 15.37
N ALA A 259 0.03 14.95 16.17
CA ALA A 259 -1.26 14.75 16.84
C ALA A 259 -2.41 14.52 15.83
N HIS A 260 -2.38 15.22 14.69
CA HIS A 260 -3.32 15.01 13.60
C HIS A 260 -3.04 13.72 12.81
N ALA A 261 -1.78 13.34 12.64
CA ALA A 261 -1.38 12.07 12.03
C ALA A 261 -1.88 10.88 12.86
N ASP A 262 -1.78 10.93 14.19
CA ASP A 262 -2.32 9.91 15.09
C ASP A 262 -3.84 9.79 14.96
N THR A 263 -4.52 10.94 14.86
CA THR A 263 -5.98 10.98 14.65
C THR A 263 -6.35 10.38 13.29
N PHE A 264 -5.57 10.69 12.25
CA PHE A 264 -5.72 10.12 10.93
C PHE A 264 -5.58 8.60 10.95
N VAL A 265 -4.51 8.07 11.54
CA VAL A 265 -4.27 6.62 11.64
C VAL A 265 -5.44 5.92 12.33
N LYS A 266 -5.92 6.46 13.46
CA LYS A 266 -7.09 5.88 14.17
C LYS A 266 -8.34 5.84 13.30
N ASN A 267 -8.64 6.91 12.57
CA ASN A 267 -9.81 6.97 11.71
C ASN A 267 -9.66 6.08 10.46
N TYR A 268 -8.46 6.00 9.91
CA TYR A 268 -8.14 5.13 8.78
C TYR A 268 -8.28 3.65 9.15
N VAL A 269 -7.69 3.24 10.26
CA VAL A 269 -7.81 1.86 10.78
C VAL A 269 -9.26 1.53 11.07
N ALA A 270 -10.03 2.44 11.68
CA ALA A 270 -11.46 2.23 11.89
C ALA A 270 -12.24 2.01 10.57
N LEU A 271 -11.83 2.63 9.47
CA LEU A 271 -12.45 2.41 8.15
C LEU A 271 -12.11 1.01 7.62
N ALA A 272 -10.84 0.62 7.73
CA ALA A 272 -10.36 -0.70 7.31
C ALA A 272 -10.96 -1.84 8.13
N GLU A 273 -11.03 -1.69 9.46
CA GLU A 273 -11.71 -2.63 10.35
C GLU A 273 -13.19 -2.78 10.02
N LEU A 274 -13.84 -1.69 9.62
CA LEU A 274 -15.25 -1.74 9.23
C LEU A 274 -15.45 -2.55 7.93
N PHE A 275 -14.55 -2.42 6.95
CA PHE A 275 -14.55 -3.33 5.79
C PHE A 275 -14.39 -4.79 6.21
N GLY A 276 -13.44 -5.09 7.11
CA GLY A 276 -13.24 -6.43 7.65
C GLY A 276 -14.45 -6.97 8.41
N ALA A 277 -15.13 -6.13 9.20
CA ALA A 277 -16.35 -6.48 9.93
C ALA A 277 -17.54 -6.84 9.01
N TYR A 278 -17.58 -6.27 7.80
CA TYR A 278 -18.53 -6.63 6.76
C TYR A 278 -18.05 -7.75 5.83
N GLY A 279 -16.91 -8.39 6.13
CA GLY A 279 -16.36 -9.48 5.31
C GLY A 279 -15.84 -9.04 3.95
N ILE A 280 -15.57 -7.74 3.76
CA ILE A 280 -15.07 -7.21 2.49
C ILE A 280 -13.58 -7.53 2.37
N VAL A 281 -13.24 -8.29 1.34
CA VAL A 281 -11.86 -8.63 0.98
C VAL A 281 -11.56 -8.02 -0.39
N PHE A 282 -10.46 -7.27 -0.45
CA PHE A 282 -9.93 -6.70 -1.69
C PHE A 282 -8.82 -7.59 -2.22
N ALA A 283 -8.80 -7.82 -3.54
CA ALA A 283 -7.69 -8.49 -4.20
C ALA A 283 -6.48 -7.55 -4.26
N SER A 284 -5.27 -8.08 -4.41
CA SER A 284 -4.05 -7.27 -4.48
C SER A 284 -4.03 -6.28 -5.64
N ILE A 285 -4.81 -6.52 -6.70
CA ILE A 285 -4.92 -5.63 -7.87
C ILE A 285 -5.98 -4.53 -7.69
N ASP A 286 -6.80 -4.63 -6.64
CA ASP A 286 -7.88 -3.69 -6.38
C ASP A 286 -7.32 -2.45 -5.69
N ALA A 287 -7.84 -1.27 -6.04
CA ALA A 287 -7.44 -0.03 -5.37
C ALA A 287 -7.81 -0.04 -3.89
N GLY A 288 -8.88 -0.76 -3.49
CA GLY A 288 -9.25 -0.95 -2.10
C GLY A 288 -8.29 -1.83 -1.29
N SER A 289 -7.29 -2.46 -1.92
CA SER A 289 -6.27 -3.25 -1.21
C SER A 289 -5.45 -2.43 -0.20
N VAL A 290 -5.47 -1.10 -0.31
CA VAL A 290 -4.92 -0.18 0.72
C VAL A 290 -5.52 -0.41 2.10
N PHE A 291 -6.72 -1.01 2.19
CA PHE A 291 -7.41 -1.34 3.45
C PHE A 291 -7.14 -2.77 3.94
N THR A 292 -6.35 -3.56 3.22
CA THR A 292 -6.00 -4.92 3.64
C THR A 292 -4.74 -4.93 4.49
N PHE A 293 -4.86 -5.43 5.72
CA PHE A 293 -3.73 -5.77 6.57
C PHE A 293 -3.50 -7.27 6.44
N THR A 294 -2.40 -7.68 5.83
CA THR A 294 -2.08 -9.11 5.66
C THR A 294 -1.13 -9.48 6.78
N PRO A 295 -1.55 -10.15 7.87
CA PRO A 295 -0.63 -10.47 8.94
C PRO A 295 0.53 -11.28 8.36
N ASN A 296 1.75 -10.73 8.42
CA ASN A 296 2.95 -11.50 8.15
C ASN A 296 2.91 -12.76 9.01
N SER A 297 2.86 -13.92 8.38
CA SER A 297 3.09 -15.18 9.06
C SER A 297 4.51 -15.15 9.61
N LEU A 298 4.63 -14.86 10.92
CA LEU A 298 5.86 -14.96 11.69
C LEU A 298 6.43 -16.39 11.64
#